data_AF-M4Z267-F1
#
_entry.id   AF-M4Z267-F1
#
_cell.length_a   1.000
_cell.length_b   1.000
_cell.length_c   1.000
_cell.angle_alpha   90.00
_cell.angle_beta   90.00
_cell.angle_gamma   90.00
#
_symmetry.space_group_name_H-M   'P 1'
#
loop_
_entity.id
_entity.type
_entity.pdbx_description
1 polymer ?
#
loop_
_entity_poly.entity_id
_entity_poly.type
_entity_poly.pdbx_seq_one_letter_code
_entity_poly.pdbx_strand_id
1 'polypeptide(L)'
;MHLLADPETWVAIAFVILMGLFAYLGVHRMLLKALDNRSERIRSELAEAKRLKEEAAKVLADYKTRRASAEREAEEIVTSAKAEAERIAAEAKAKMEDFVSRRTKSAESKIALAEAQALADVRAAAADAAVQAAATVLSQSVKGSVGEDLVAKGIAEVGRKLN
;
A
#
# COMPACT_ATOMS: atom_id res chain seq x y z
N MET A 1 -30.38 44.59 -100.92
CA MET A 1 -29.10 44.85 -100.21
C MET A 1 -29.28 46.05 -99.26
N HIS A 2 -30.06 45.90 -98.18
CA HIS A 2 -30.22 46.94 -97.14
C HIS A 2 -29.74 46.50 -95.75
N LEU A 3 -29.35 45.23 -95.58
CA LEU A 3 -28.88 44.63 -94.32
C LEU A 3 -27.51 45.17 -93.83
N LEU A 4 -26.85 46.08 -94.56
CA LEU A 4 -25.57 46.68 -94.16
C LEU A 4 -25.68 48.19 -93.94
N ALA A 5 -26.88 48.78 -94.14
CA ALA A 5 -27.12 50.21 -93.94
C ALA A 5 -27.79 50.53 -92.59
N ASP A 6 -28.37 49.52 -91.93
CA ASP A 6 -29.05 49.69 -90.66
C ASP A 6 -28.06 49.63 -89.48
N PRO A 7 -28.05 50.62 -88.56
CA PRO A 7 -27.14 50.66 -87.40
C PRO A 7 -27.17 49.40 -86.53
N GLU A 8 -28.32 48.72 -86.46
CA GLU A 8 -28.51 47.48 -85.72
C GLU A 8 -27.59 46.34 -86.19
N THR A 9 -27.29 46.30 -87.49
CA THR A 9 -26.43 45.25 -88.08
C THR A 9 -24.96 45.46 -87.70
N TRP A 10 -24.51 46.71 -87.61
CA TRP A 10 -23.16 47.06 -87.17
C TRP A 10 -22.99 46.86 -85.65
N VAL A 11 -24.04 47.10 -84.87
CA VAL A 11 -24.08 46.75 -83.44
C VAL A 11 -24.01 45.24 -83.24
N ALA A 12 -24.74 44.45 -84.03
CA ALA A 12 -24.67 42.99 -83.98
C ALA A 12 -23.27 42.47 -84.35
N ILE A 13 -22.63 43.02 -85.38
CA ILE A 13 -21.26 42.66 -85.77
C ILE A 13 -20.26 43.04 -84.66
N ALA A 14 -20.36 44.22 -84.07
CA ALA A 14 -19.52 44.63 -82.96
C ALA A 14 -19.70 43.73 -81.72
N PHE A 15 -20.95 43.32 -81.43
CA PHE A 15 -21.25 42.37 -80.35
C PHE A 15 -20.63 41.00 -80.60
N VAL A 16 -20.71 40.47 -81.82
CA VAL A 16 -20.10 39.18 -82.18
C VAL A 16 -18.58 39.26 -82.09
N ILE A 17 -17.96 40.35 -82.54
CA ILE A 17 -16.51 40.58 -82.41
C ILE A 17 -16.10 40.65 -80.92
N LEU A 18 -16.86 41.36 -80.08
CA LEU A 18 -16.62 41.43 -78.63
C LEU A 18 -16.76 40.05 -77.97
N MET A 19 -17.79 39.29 -78.33
CA MET A 19 -18.02 37.94 -77.80
C MET A 19 -16.92 36.98 -78.26
N GLY A 20 -16.46 37.09 -79.51
CA GLY A 20 -15.30 36.39 -80.03
C GLY A 20 -14.01 36.75 -79.28
N LEU A 21 -13.82 38.03 -78.94
CA LEU A 21 -12.70 38.48 -78.12
C LEU A 21 -12.77 37.93 -76.69
N PHE A 22 -13.93 37.88 -76.06
CA PHE A 22 -14.10 37.24 -74.74
C PHE A 22 -13.90 35.73 -74.78
N ALA A 23 -14.28 35.07 -75.87
CA ALA A 23 -13.98 33.66 -76.09
C ALA A 23 -12.47 33.43 -76.26
N TYR A 24 -11.80 34.27 -77.07
CA TYR A 24 -10.35 34.21 -77.30
C TYR A 24 -9.53 34.50 -76.04
N LEU A 25 -9.91 35.53 -75.27
CA LEU A 25 -9.30 35.87 -73.98
C LEU A 25 -9.66 34.87 -72.87
N GLY A 26 -10.55 33.91 -73.13
CA GLY A 26 -10.86 32.81 -72.21
C GLY A 26 -11.62 33.24 -70.95
N VAL A 27 -12.35 34.36 -70.99
CA VAL A 27 -13.09 34.90 -69.83
C VAL A 27 -14.04 33.86 -69.23
N HIS A 28 -14.70 33.07 -70.09
CA HIS A 28 -15.56 31.96 -69.68
C HIS A 28 -14.81 30.87 -68.90
N ARG A 29 -13.58 30.52 -69.30
CA ARG A 29 -12.75 29.54 -68.58
C ARG A 29 -12.28 30.06 -67.23
N MET A 30 -11.95 31.36 -67.15
CA MET A 30 -11.54 31.97 -65.88
C MET A 30 -12.67 31.92 -64.84
N LEU A 31 -13.90 32.24 -65.25
CA LEU A 31 -15.08 32.19 -64.38
C LEU A 31 -15.40 30.76 -63.91
N LEU A 32 -15.37 29.78 -64.82
CA LEU A 32 -15.56 28.37 -64.47
C LEU A 32 -14.48 27.88 -63.52
N LYS A 33 -13.20 28.17 -63.81
CA LYS A 33 -12.08 27.77 -62.95
C LYS A 33 -12.17 28.41 -61.56
N ALA A 34 -12.64 29.65 -61.44
CA ALA A 34 -12.85 30.29 -60.14
C ALA A 34 -13.94 29.58 -59.33
N LEU A 35 -15.02 29.13 -59.98
CA LEU A 35 -16.09 28.38 -59.34
C LEU A 35 -15.63 26.97 -58.93
N ASP A 36 -14.85 26.30 -59.78
CA ASP A 36 -14.27 24.99 -59.50
C ASP A 36 -13.29 25.08 -58.31
N ASN A 37 -12.35 26.03 -58.33
CA ASN A 37 -11.42 26.27 -57.21
C ASN A 37 -12.17 26.51 -55.89
N ARG A 38 -13.26 27.29 -55.93
CA ARG A 38 -14.08 27.53 -54.74
C ARG A 38 -14.75 26.24 -54.26
N SER A 39 -15.27 25.44 -55.19
CA SER A 39 -15.93 24.17 -54.88
C SER A 39 -14.95 23.16 -54.29
N GLU A 40 -13.75 23.05 -54.85
CA GLU A 40 -12.66 22.21 -54.33
C GLU A 40 -12.24 22.65 -52.93
N ARG A 41 -12.05 23.96 -52.70
CA ARG A 41 -11.71 24.48 -51.38
C ARG A 41 -12.78 24.17 -50.33
N ILE A 42 -14.06 24.36 -50.66
CA ILE A 42 -15.15 24.00 -49.74
C ILE A 42 -15.16 22.50 -49.46
N ARG A 43 -14.94 21.66 -50.49
CA ARG A 43 -14.85 20.21 -50.30
C ARG A 43 -13.68 19.83 -49.40
N SER A 44 -12.51 20.44 -49.57
CA SER A 44 -11.35 20.16 -48.71
C SER A 44 -11.59 20.61 -47.27
N GLU A 45 -12.16 21.80 -47.07
CA GLU A 45 -12.50 22.31 -45.73
C GLU A 45 -13.52 21.41 -45.03
N LEU A 46 -14.56 20.93 -45.74
CA LEU A 46 -15.54 19.99 -45.20
C LEU A 46 -14.93 18.62 -44.87
N ALA A 47 -14.03 18.12 -45.73
CA ALA A 47 -13.33 16.86 -45.49
C ALA A 47 -12.41 16.96 -44.26
N GLU A 48 -11.69 18.07 -44.12
CA GLU A 48 -10.85 18.33 -42.96
C GLU A 48 -11.67 18.48 -41.68
N ALA A 49 -12.78 19.23 -41.71
CA ALA A 49 -13.68 19.37 -40.57
C ALA A 49 -14.25 18.01 -40.13
N LYS A 50 -14.61 17.14 -41.09
CA LYS A 50 -15.07 15.79 -40.79
C LYS A 50 -13.97 14.95 -40.15
N ARG A 51 -12.74 14.99 -40.69
CA ARG A 51 -11.58 14.31 -40.13
C ARG A 51 -11.29 14.76 -38.70
N LEU A 52 -11.28 16.07 -38.45
CA LEU A 52 -11.06 16.64 -37.11
C LEU A 52 -12.15 16.20 -36.13
N LYS A 53 -13.41 16.14 -36.56
CA LYS A 53 -14.51 15.64 -35.74
C LYS A 53 -14.33 14.16 -35.39
N GLU A 54 -13.92 13.34 -36.34
CA GLU A 54 -13.65 11.91 -36.13
C GLU A 54 -12.46 11.69 -35.18
N GLU A 55 -11.37 12.45 -35.36
CA GLU A 55 -10.21 12.44 -34.46
C GLU A 55 -10.60 12.86 -33.04
N ALA A 56 -11.35 13.96 -32.90
CA ALA A 56 -11.85 14.42 -31.60
C ALA A 56 -12.77 13.38 -30.93
N ALA A 57 -13.65 12.73 -31.69
CA ALA A 57 -14.52 11.67 -31.18
C ALA A 57 -13.70 10.45 -30.72
N LYS A 58 -12.67 10.08 -31.46
CA LYS A 58 -11.76 8.98 -31.10
C LYS A 58 -10.99 9.30 -29.81
N VAL A 59 -10.43 10.51 -29.72
CA VAL A 59 -9.74 10.98 -28.52
C VAL A 59 -10.69 10.98 -27.32
N LEU A 60 -11.91 11.51 -27.47
CA LEU A 60 -12.91 11.50 -26.39
C LEU A 60 -13.25 10.08 -25.91
N ALA A 61 -13.39 9.13 -26.85
CA ALA A 61 -13.63 7.72 -26.51
C ALA A 61 -12.45 7.08 -25.76
N ASP A 62 -11.22 7.37 -26.18
CA ASP A 62 -10.00 6.90 -25.50
C ASP A 62 -9.91 7.47 -24.08
N TYR A 63 -10.12 8.78 -23.91
CA TYR A 63 -10.14 9.42 -22.58
C TYR A 63 -11.23 8.87 -21.66
N LYS A 64 -12.44 8.62 -22.18
CA LYS A 64 -13.52 7.98 -21.39
C LYS A 64 -13.12 6.58 -20.94
N THR A 65 -12.50 5.80 -21.82
CA THR A 65 -12.05 4.44 -21.51
C THR A 65 -10.93 4.45 -20.47
N ARG A 66 -9.92 5.30 -20.65
CA ARG A 66 -8.82 5.49 -19.69
C ARG A 66 -9.31 5.97 -18.34
N ARG A 67 -10.28 6.90 -18.32
CA ARG A 67 -10.88 7.37 -17.08
C ARG A 67 -11.59 6.24 -16.34
N ALA A 68 -12.41 5.46 -17.06
CA ALA A 68 -13.10 4.32 -16.46
C ALA A 68 -12.12 3.24 -15.95
N SER A 69 -11.00 2.99 -16.66
CA SER A 69 -9.98 2.06 -16.17
C SER A 69 -9.27 2.59 -14.94
N ALA A 70 -8.91 3.88 -14.92
CA ALA A 70 -8.26 4.52 -13.79
C ALA A 70 -9.16 4.56 -12.55
N GLU A 71 -10.47 4.80 -12.72
CA GLU A 71 -11.45 4.73 -11.62
C GLU A 71 -11.51 3.30 -11.04
N ARG A 72 -11.56 2.26 -11.89
CA ARG A 72 -11.53 0.85 -11.43
C ARG A 72 -10.22 0.49 -10.73
N GLU A 73 -9.08 0.89 -11.31
CA GLU A 73 -7.77 0.62 -10.73
C GLU A 73 -7.63 1.30 -9.36
N ALA A 74 -8.14 2.53 -9.21
CA ALA A 74 -8.18 3.22 -7.93
C ALA A 74 -9.07 2.48 -6.90
N GLU A 75 -10.25 2.01 -7.31
CA GLU A 75 -11.12 1.20 -6.44
C GLU A 75 -10.46 -0.12 -6.01
N GLU A 76 -9.76 -0.79 -6.93
CA GLU A 76 -8.99 -2.01 -6.64
C GLU A 76 -7.82 -1.74 -5.68
N ILE A 77 -7.09 -0.64 -5.87
CA ILE A 77 -6.01 -0.22 -4.96
C ILE A 77 -6.58 0.04 -3.56
N VAL A 78 -7.69 0.77 -3.45
CA VAL A 78 -8.30 1.06 -2.14
C VAL A 78 -8.82 -0.22 -1.47
N THR A 79 -9.43 -1.11 -2.24
CA THR A 79 -9.97 -2.38 -1.71
C THR A 79 -8.86 -3.30 -1.25
N SER A 80 -7.81 -3.48 -2.05
CA SER A 80 -6.64 -4.28 -1.69
C SER A 80 -5.90 -3.70 -0.49
N ALA A 81 -5.72 -2.38 -0.43
CA ALA A 81 -5.10 -1.72 0.72
C ALA A 81 -5.90 -1.92 2.01
N LYS A 82 -7.24 -1.87 1.96
CA LYS A 82 -8.09 -2.16 3.12
C LYS A 82 -7.97 -3.61 3.58
N ALA A 83 -8.07 -4.56 2.65
CA ALA A 83 -7.92 -5.98 2.95
C ALA A 83 -6.54 -6.29 3.56
N GLU A 84 -5.49 -5.67 3.03
CA GLU A 84 -4.13 -5.82 3.56
C GLU A 84 -3.98 -5.18 4.94
N ALA A 85 -4.56 -4.00 5.18
CA ALA A 85 -4.56 -3.36 6.49
C ALA A 85 -5.29 -4.22 7.54
N GLU A 86 -6.43 -4.82 7.18
CA GLU A 86 -7.16 -5.74 8.06
C GLU A 86 -6.33 -7.00 8.37
N ARG A 87 -5.64 -7.56 7.36
CA ARG A 87 -4.75 -8.71 7.55
C ARG A 87 -3.59 -8.37 8.49
N ILE A 88 -2.92 -7.23 8.27
CA ILE A 88 -1.83 -6.76 9.13
C ILE A 88 -2.34 -6.53 10.56
N ALA A 89 -3.52 -5.93 10.73
CA ALA A 89 -4.11 -5.70 12.04
C ALA A 89 -4.42 -7.02 12.77
N ALA A 90 -4.98 -8.01 12.06
CA ALA A 90 -5.25 -9.33 12.60
C ALA A 90 -3.96 -10.07 13.00
N GLU A 91 -2.93 -10.06 12.13
CA GLU A 91 -1.62 -10.64 12.43
C GLU A 91 -0.93 -9.95 13.61
N ALA A 92 -0.98 -8.62 13.68
CA ALA A 92 -0.43 -7.84 14.78
C ALA A 92 -1.15 -8.17 16.10
N LYS A 93 -2.48 -8.28 16.08
CA LYS A 93 -3.27 -8.67 17.24
C LYS A 93 -2.87 -10.06 17.73
N ALA A 94 -2.82 -11.05 16.85
CA ALA A 94 -2.41 -12.41 17.20
C ALA A 94 -0.99 -12.45 17.79
N LYS A 95 -0.04 -11.72 17.20
CA LYS A 95 1.33 -11.61 17.72
C LYS A 95 1.38 -10.93 19.10
N MET A 96 0.56 -9.90 19.32
CA MET A 96 0.49 -9.23 20.63
C MET A 96 -0.12 -10.15 21.69
N GLU A 97 -1.19 -10.88 21.39
CA GLU A 97 -1.80 -11.84 22.32
C GLU A 97 -0.80 -12.94 22.71
N ASP A 98 -0.08 -13.50 21.74
CA ASP A 98 0.99 -14.48 21.97
C ASP A 98 2.16 -13.90 22.78
N PHE A 99 2.58 -12.66 22.50
CA PHE A 99 3.60 -11.96 23.28
C PHE A 99 3.17 -11.76 24.74
N VAL A 100 1.93 -11.29 24.96
CA VAL A 100 1.37 -11.12 26.31
C VAL A 100 1.30 -12.47 27.02
N SER A 101 0.79 -13.52 26.37
CA SER A 101 0.71 -14.86 26.96
C SER A 101 2.07 -15.39 27.41
N ARG A 102 3.09 -15.28 26.55
CA ARG A 102 4.48 -15.66 26.91
C ARG A 102 5.02 -14.82 28.06
N ARG A 103 4.74 -13.51 28.06
CA ARG A 103 5.23 -12.61 29.09
C ARG A 103 4.60 -12.91 30.46
N THR A 104 3.30 -13.18 30.47
CA THR A 104 2.56 -13.62 31.67
C THR A 104 3.13 -14.92 32.19
N LYS A 105 3.28 -15.95 31.35
CA LYS A 105 3.89 -17.23 31.76
C LYS A 105 5.30 -17.05 32.35
N SER A 106 6.12 -16.21 31.73
CA SER A 106 7.46 -15.91 32.25
C SER A 106 7.41 -15.20 33.61
N ALA A 107 6.46 -14.29 33.82
CA ALA A 107 6.27 -13.63 35.10
C ALA A 107 5.78 -14.62 36.17
N GLU A 108 4.81 -15.47 35.84
CA GLU A 108 4.31 -16.54 36.72
C GLU A 108 5.42 -17.51 37.12
N SER A 109 6.24 -17.98 36.17
CA SER A 109 7.40 -18.82 36.48
C SER A 109 8.40 -18.13 37.42
N LYS A 110 8.63 -16.82 37.26
CA LYS A 110 9.53 -16.06 38.13
C LYS A 110 8.94 -15.89 39.54
N ILE A 111 7.63 -15.65 39.64
CA ILE A 111 6.93 -15.56 40.93
C ILE A 111 7.04 -16.91 41.65
N ALA A 112 6.72 -18.02 40.97
CA ALA A 112 6.82 -19.35 41.56
C ALA A 112 8.24 -19.70 42.03
N LEU A 113 9.27 -19.31 41.26
CA LEU A 113 10.66 -19.48 41.66
C LEU A 113 11.00 -18.64 42.90
N ALA A 114 10.57 -17.37 42.94
CA ALA A 114 10.79 -16.48 44.07
C ALA A 114 10.07 -16.97 45.34
N GLU A 115 8.85 -17.49 45.21
CA GLU A 115 8.10 -18.10 46.31
C GLU A 115 8.79 -19.34 46.85
N ALA A 116 9.28 -20.22 45.98
CA ALA A 116 10.02 -21.41 46.38
C ALA A 116 11.32 -21.03 47.12
N GLN A 117 12.05 -20.02 46.62
CA GLN A 117 13.26 -19.52 47.28
C GLN A 117 12.95 -18.90 48.65
N ALA A 118 11.94 -18.02 48.73
CA ALA A 118 11.53 -17.40 49.99
C ALA A 118 11.11 -18.45 51.04
N LEU A 119 10.39 -19.50 50.61
CA LEU A 119 10.02 -20.60 51.49
C LEU A 119 11.25 -21.39 51.99
N ALA A 120 12.24 -21.61 51.12
CA ALA A 120 13.49 -22.25 51.48
C ALA A 120 14.29 -21.38 52.48
N ASP A 121 14.35 -20.07 52.26
CA ASP A 121 15.04 -19.12 53.13
C ASP A 121 14.39 -19.07 54.54
N VAL A 122 13.06 -19.06 54.61
CA VAL A 122 12.33 -19.11 55.90
C VAL A 122 12.60 -20.42 56.63
N ARG A 123 12.62 -21.56 55.92
CA ARG A 123 12.94 -22.86 56.52
C ARG A 123 14.38 -22.93 57.01
N ALA A 124 15.33 -22.39 56.25
CA ALA A 124 16.73 -22.31 56.65
C ALA A 124 16.89 -21.45 57.91
N ALA A 125 16.29 -20.25 57.93
CA ALA A 125 16.31 -19.37 59.10
C ALA A 125 15.67 -20.03 60.34
N ALA A 126 14.57 -20.76 60.17
CA ALA A 126 13.94 -21.50 61.27
C ALA A 126 14.81 -22.65 61.77
N ALA A 127 15.48 -23.38 60.87
CA ALA A 127 16.42 -24.43 61.23
C ALA A 127 17.63 -23.87 61.99
N ASP A 128 18.20 -22.76 61.53
CA ASP A 128 19.31 -22.09 62.19
C ASP A 128 18.92 -21.60 63.59
N ALA A 129 17.73 -21.00 63.73
CA ALA A 129 17.21 -20.57 65.03
C ALA A 129 16.99 -21.77 65.98
N ALA A 130 16.45 -22.89 65.47
CA ALA A 130 16.28 -24.12 66.25
C ALA A 130 17.61 -24.72 66.69
N VAL A 131 18.63 -24.75 65.81
CA VAL A 131 19.98 -25.21 66.14
C VAL A 131 20.64 -24.32 67.19
N GLN A 132 20.53 -22.99 67.06
CA GLN A 132 21.06 -22.05 68.06
C GLN A 132 20.37 -22.21 69.42
N ALA A 133 19.04 -22.37 69.44
CA ALA A 133 18.29 -22.62 70.66
C ALA A 133 18.70 -23.96 71.30
N ALA A 134 18.79 -25.03 70.51
CA ALA A 134 19.24 -26.34 70.97
C ALA A 134 20.68 -26.29 71.50
N ALA A 135 21.59 -25.60 70.82
CA ALA A 135 22.97 -25.41 71.27
C ALA A 135 23.03 -24.66 72.61
N THR A 136 22.19 -23.63 72.78
CA THR A 136 22.09 -22.86 74.03
C THR A 136 21.59 -23.74 75.17
N VAL A 137 20.48 -24.47 74.98
CA VAL A 137 19.92 -25.39 75.98
C VAL A 137 20.91 -26.51 76.33
N LEU A 138 21.56 -27.09 75.31
CA LEU A 138 22.57 -28.13 75.50
C LEU A 138 23.75 -27.57 76.31
N SER A 139 24.30 -26.41 75.97
CA SER A 139 25.41 -25.78 76.71
C SER A 139 25.11 -25.52 78.19
N GLN A 140 23.85 -25.25 78.53
CA GLN A 140 23.38 -25.10 79.91
C GLN A 140 23.22 -26.45 80.62
N SER A 141 22.79 -27.48 79.89
CA SER A 141 22.46 -28.82 80.43
C SER A 141 23.67 -29.76 80.53
N VAL A 142 24.74 -29.54 79.75
CA VAL A 142 25.94 -30.41 79.73
C VAL A 142 26.90 -30.08 80.89
N LYS A 143 26.58 -29.13 81.77
CA LYS A 143 27.40 -28.82 82.94
C LYS A 143 27.18 -29.87 84.04
N GLY A 144 28.25 -30.52 84.49
CA GLY A 144 28.23 -31.54 85.55
C GLY A 144 28.28 -32.98 85.02
N SER A 145 27.65 -33.94 85.71
CA SER A 145 27.79 -35.38 85.44
C SER A 145 27.32 -35.81 84.04
N VAL A 146 26.36 -35.10 83.43
CA VAL A 146 25.86 -35.38 82.07
C VAL A 146 26.93 -35.14 81.00
N GLY A 147 27.80 -34.13 81.19
CA GLY A 147 28.92 -33.85 80.29
C GLY A 147 30.02 -34.91 80.37
N GLU A 148 30.35 -35.36 81.57
CA GLU A 148 31.33 -36.45 81.77
C GLU A 148 30.83 -37.77 81.16
N ASP A 149 29.54 -38.07 81.30
CA ASP A 149 28.91 -39.28 80.75
C ASP A 149 28.83 -39.26 79.20
N LEU A 150 28.65 -38.08 78.61
CA LEU A 150 28.72 -37.88 77.15
C LEU A 150 30.14 -38.04 76.60
N VAL A 151 31.16 -37.55 77.31
CA VAL A 151 32.57 -37.75 76.95
C VAL A 151 32.95 -39.23 77.05
N ALA A 152 32.53 -39.92 78.11
CA ALA A 152 32.77 -41.36 78.27
C ALA A 152 32.12 -42.18 77.13
N LYS A 153 30.88 -41.86 76.76
CA LYS A 153 30.18 -42.49 75.62
C LYS A 153 30.85 -42.17 74.27
N GLY A 154 31.31 -40.94 74.06
CA GLY A 154 32.04 -40.53 72.85
C GLY A 154 33.37 -41.28 72.69
N ILE A 155 34.14 -41.43 73.77
CA ILE A 155 35.38 -42.23 73.78
C ILE A 155 35.07 -43.70 73.45
N ALA A 156 34.00 -44.26 74.02
CA ALA A 156 33.57 -45.64 73.75
C ALA A 156 33.03 -45.87 72.32
N GLU A 157 32.53 -44.84 71.64
CA GLU A 157 32.07 -44.92 70.25
C GLU A 157 33.23 -44.82 69.26
N VAL A 158 34.19 -43.91 69.50
CA VAL A 158 35.43 -43.81 68.72
C VAL A 158 36.24 -45.10 68.81
N GLY A 159 36.36 -45.67 70.02
CA GLY A 159 37.00 -46.98 70.22
C GLY A 159 36.29 -48.15 69.52
N ARG A 160 35.00 -48.03 69.20
CA ARG A 160 34.22 -49.03 68.46
C ARG A 160 34.32 -48.89 66.94
N LYS A 161 34.62 -47.70 66.42
CA LYS A 161 34.83 -47.46 64.98
C LYS A 161 36.28 -47.63 64.54
N LEU A 162 37.21 -47.72 65.49
CA LEU A 162 38.64 -47.92 65.24
C LEU A 162 39.14 -49.35 65.51
N ASN A 163 38.26 -50.24 65.99
CA ASN A 163 38.43 -51.70 65.90
C ASN A 163 37.59 -52.23 64.75
#